data_AF-A0A430B058-F1
#
_entry.id   AF-A0A430B058-F1
#
_cell.length_a   1.000
_cell.length_b   1.000
_cell.length_c   1.000
_cell.angle_alpha   90.00
_cell.angle_beta   90.00
_cell.angle_gamma   90.00
#
_symmetry.space_group_name_H-M   'P 1'
#
loop_
_entity.id
_entity.type
_entity.pdbx_description
1 polymer ?
#
loop_
_entity_poly.entity_id
_entity_poly.type
_entity_poly.pdbx_seq_one_letter_code
_entity_poly.pdbx_strand_id
1 'polypeptide(L)'
;MENTFKLDTGDNLFLSPHITSQTIIDLVQKLSKNELDFIVLEPKTPIKNSLYIQIIYGFSVELRLVLPNDEIRHYSYETENMNEVITIFLNYFEKKEIPNLDTWEDISDSFRPNLFSTIFSKLRSSKKKRR
;
A
#
# COMPACT_ATOMS: atom_id res chain seq x y z
N MET A 1 4.21 19.97 -11.63
CA MET A 1 5.25 19.04 -11.14
C MET A 1 4.63 17.66 -11.10
N GLU A 2 5.33 16.66 -11.60
CA GLU A 2 4.87 15.27 -11.55
C GLU A 2 4.91 14.76 -10.09
N ASN A 3 3.91 13.98 -9.68
CA ASN A 3 3.83 13.45 -8.32
C ASN A 3 4.85 12.31 -8.15
N THR A 4 5.73 12.41 -7.15
CA THR A 4 6.73 11.38 -6.83
C THR A 4 6.17 10.36 -5.85
N PHE A 5 6.73 9.15 -5.81
CA PHE A 5 6.30 8.09 -4.92
C PHE A 5 7.42 7.52 -4.07
N LYS A 6 6.99 6.83 -3.03
CA LYS A 6 7.75 5.92 -2.18
C LYS A 6 7.07 4.56 -2.24
N LEU A 7 7.83 3.50 -2.49
CA LEU A 7 7.36 2.13 -2.53
C LEU A 7 8.11 1.33 -1.47
N ASP A 8 7.39 0.84 -0.46
CA ASP A 8 7.94 0.21 0.74
C ASP A 8 7.47 -1.25 0.82
N THR A 9 8.40 -2.17 1.07
CA THR A 9 8.12 -3.61 1.24
C THR A 9 8.53 -4.11 2.64
N GLY A 10 8.80 -3.20 3.58
CA GLY A 10 9.37 -3.50 4.90
C GLY A 10 10.88 -3.71 4.87
N ASP A 11 11.36 -4.51 3.91
CA ASP A 11 12.79 -4.81 3.72
C ASP A 11 13.48 -3.82 2.79
N ASN A 12 12.77 -3.31 1.78
CA ASN A 12 13.31 -2.41 0.77
C ASN A 12 12.46 -1.15 0.63
N LEU A 13 13.13 -0.04 0.33
CA LEU A 13 12.51 1.24 0.06
C LEU A 13 12.95 1.75 -1.31
N PHE A 14 12.02 1.87 -2.24
CA PHE A 14 12.25 2.44 -3.56
C PHE A 14 11.67 3.86 -3.61
N LEU A 15 12.39 4.78 -4.25
CA LEU A 15 11.99 6.18 -4.40
C LEU A 15 11.96 6.54 -5.89
N SER A 16 11.04 7.41 -6.30
CA SER A 16 11.10 8.01 -7.65
C SER A 16 12.46 8.68 -7.89
N PRO A 17 13.03 8.59 -9.12
CA PRO A 17 12.44 8.01 -10.34
C PRO A 17 12.70 6.50 -10.52
N HIS A 18 13.26 5.80 -9.52
CA HIS A 18 13.63 4.39 -9.65
C HIS A 18 12.47 3.40 -9.56
N ILE A 19 11.27 3.89 -9.23
CA ILE A 19 10.04 3.10 -9.30
C ILE A 19 9.59 3.08 -10.76
N THR A 20 9.50 1.87 -11.32
CA THR A 20 8.99 1.64 -12.67
C THR A 20 7.80 0.68 -12.63
N SER A 21 7.06 0.57 -13.73
CA SER A 21 6.00 -0.44 -13.88
C SER A 21 6.53 -1.85 -13.63
N GLN A 22 7.74 -2.14 -14.12
CA GLN A 22 8.40 -3.43 -13.90
C GLN A 22 8.72 -3.66 -12.41
N THR A 23 9.17 -2.63 -11.69
CA THR A 23 9.40 -2.72 -10.24
C THR A 23 8.12 -3.14 -9.50
N ILE A 24 6.97 -2.57 -9.87
CA ILE A 24 5.68 -2.92 -9.26
C ILE A 24 5.30 -4.37 -9.61
N ILE A 25 5.40 -4.76 -10.88
CA ILE A 25 5.09 -6.12 -11.33
C ILE A 25 5.94 -7.15 -10.59
N ASP A 26 7.24 -6.94 -10.50
CA ASP A 26 8.18 -7.86 -9.84
C ASP A 26 7.83 -8.02 -8.34
N LEU A 27 7.47 -6.94 -7.67
CA LEU A 27 7.10 -7.00 -6.25
C LEU A 27 5.78 -7.73 -6.04
N VAL A 28 4.75 -7.49 -6.87
CA VAL A 28 3.48 -8.23 -6.76
C VAL A 28 3.70 -9.73 -7.01
N GLN A 29 4.58 -10.10 -7.96
CA GLN A 29 4.97 -11.50 -8.18
C GLN A 29 5.72 -12.12 -7.01
N LYS A 30 6.53 -11.35 -6.28
CA LYS A 30 7.18 -11.83 -5.04
C LYS A 30 6.15 -12.03 -3.94
N LEU A 31 5.20 -11.11 -3.80
CA LEU A 31 4.11 -11.24 -2.82
C LEU A 31 3.26 -12.49 -3.09
N SER A 32 2.97 -12.81 -4.36
CA SER A 32 2.21 -14.03 -4.72
C SER A 32 2.93 -15.34 -4.39
N LYS A 33 4.25 -15.31 -4.26
CA LYS A 33 5.09 -16.44 -3.86
C LYS A 33 5.37 -16.45 -2.35
N ASN A 34 4.73 -15.58 -1.57
CA ASN A 34 4.99 -15.37 -0.14
C ASN A 34 6.45 -14.99 0.16
N GLU A 35 7.12 -14.31 -0.77
CA GLU A 35 8.48 -13.77 -0.57
C GLU A 35 8.44 -12.35 0.05
N LEU A 36 7.24 -11.74 0.14
CA LEU A 36 6.98 -10.44 0.77
C LEU A 36 5.68 -10.50 1.56
N ASP A 37 5.65 -9.82 2.71
CA ASP A 37 4.45 -9.73 3.56
C ASP A 37 3.46 -8.67 3.05
N PHE A 38 3.99 -7.57 2.50
CA PHE A 38 3.19 -6.44 2.05
C PHE A 38 3.95 -5.57 1.03
N ILE A 39 3.21 -4.70 0.35
CA ILE A 39 3.73 -3.63 -0.50
C ILE A 39 2.90 -2.37 -0.22
N VAL A 40 3.53 -1.22 0.04
CA VAL A 40 2.86 0.08 0.18
C VAL A 40 3.39 1.05 -0.86
N LEU A 41 2.50 1.62 -1.68
CA LEU A 41 2.81 2.68 -2.64
C LEU A 41 2.19 3.99 -2.17
N GLU A 42 3.04 4.93 -1.79
CA GLU A 42 2.68 6.21 -1.19
C GLU A 42 3.09 7.36 -2.12
N PRO A 43 2.14 8.17 -2.63
CA PRO A 43 2.46 9.39 -3.36
C PRO A 43 2.88 10.51 -2.40
N LYS A 44 3.73 11.44 -2.88
CA LYS A 44 4.12 12.63 -2.11
C LYS A 44 2.94 13.56 -1.85
N THR A 45 2.04 13.69 -2.83
CA THR A 45 0.78 14.42 -2.71
C THR A 45 -0.39 13.44 -2.86
N PRO A 46 -1.44 13.50 -2.03
CA PRO A 46 -2.57 12.58 -2.13
C PRO A 46 -3.18 12.53 -3.54
N ILE A 47 -3.54 11.33 -4.00
CA ILE A 47 -4.18 11.10 -5.30
C ILE A 47 -5.68 10.96 -5.09
N LYS A 48 -6.48 11.95 -5.51
CA LYS A 48 -7.93 11.95 -5.28
C LYS A 48 -8.25 11.63 -3.80
N ASN A 49 -7.57 12.33 -2.89
CA ASN A 49 -7.62 12.13 -1.44
C ASN A 49 -7.01 10.82 -0.90
N SER A 50 -6.48 9.94 -1.76
CA SER A 50 -5.76 8.74 -1.31
C SER A 50 -4.38 9.08 -0.78
N LEU A 51 -4.12 8.64 0.44
CA LEU A 51 -2.83 8.77 1.13
C LEU A 51 -1.83 7.72 0.67
N TYR A 52 -2.29 6.51 0.39
CA TYR A 52 -1.51 5.40 -0.16
C TYR A 52 -2.44 4.28 -0.62
N ILE A 53 -1.90 3.35 -1.41
CA ILE A 53 -2.47 2.04 -1.69
C ILE A 53 -1.49 0.95 -1.22
N GLN A 54 -2.01 -0.15 -0.69
CA GLN A 54 -1.19 -1.27 -0.22
C GLN A 54 -1.77 -2.62 -0.59
N ILE A 55 -0.91 -3.64 -0.57
CA ILE A 55 -1.31 -5.05 -0.60
C ILE A 55 -0.84 -5.66 0.71
N ILE A 56 -1.74 -6.33 1.41
CA ILE A 56 -1.44 -7.17 2.56
C ILE A 56 -1.80 -8.60 2.16
N TYR A 57 -1.02 -9.58 2.62
CA TYR A 57 -1.30 -11.02 2.66
C TYR A 57 -2.50 -11.53 1.82
N GLY A 58 -2.25 -12.39 0.82
CA GLY A 58 -3.33 -13.01 0.05
C GLY A 58 -4.06 -12.05 -0.90
N PHE A 59 -3.36 -11.03 -1.41
CA PHE A 59 -3.91 -10.03 -2.35
C PHE A 59 -5.11 -9.24 -1.81
N SER A 60 -5.16 -9.02 -0.48
CA SER A 60 -6.00 -7.97 0.09
C SER A 60 -5.39 -6.62 -0.28
N VAL A 61 -6.06 -5.90 -1.19
CA VAL A 61 -5.68 -4.55 -1.60
C VAL A 61 -6.40 -3.55 -0.73
N GLU A 62 -5.66 -2.66 -0.08
CA GLU A 62 -6.24 -1.63 0.77
C GLU A 62 -5.91 -0.23 0.29
N LEU A 63 -6.87 0.68 0.44
CA LEU A 63 -6.76 2.09 0.07
C LEU A 63 -7.16 2.97 1.25
N ARG A 64 -6.28 3.90 1.64
CA ARG A 64 -6.60 4.89 2.69
C ARG A 64 -6.86 6.25 2.08
N LEU A 65 -7.98 6.87 2.46
CA LEU A 65 -8.42 8.20 2.02
C LEU A 65 -8.47 9.19 3.19
N VAL A 66 -8.23 10.47 2.90
CA VAL A 66 -8.52 11.60 3.79
C VAL A 66 -9.65 12.46 3.22
N LEU A 67 -10.79 12.53 3.88
CA LEU A 67 -11.95 13.30 3.45
C LEU A 67 -11.77 14.80 3.77
N PRO A 68 -12.58 15.72 3.18
CA PRO A 68 -12.45 17.16 3.39
C PRO A 68 -12.60 17.64 4.85
N ASN A 69 -13.20 16.83 5.72
CA ASN A 69 -13.36 17.06 7.16
C ASN A 69 -12.25 16.41 8.00
N ASP A 70 -11.13 16.05 7.39
CA ASP A 70 -10.00 15.30 7.99
C ASP A 70 -10.36 13.88 8.47
N GLU A 71 -11.55 13.38 8.12
CA GLU A 71 -11.95 12.01 8.42
C GLU A 71 -11.18 11.02 7.55
N ILE A 72 -10.69 9.95 8.18
CA ILE A 72 -9.97 8.89 7.47
C ILE A 72 -10.94 7.78 7.12
N ARG A 73 -10.94 7.37 5.85
CA ARG A 73 -11.62 6.16 5.39
C ARG A 73 -10.58 5.13 4.95
N HIS A 74 -10.87 3.87 5.22
CA HIS A 74 -10.02 2.74 4.86
C HIS A 74 -10.86 1.68 4.17
N TYR A 75 -10.49 1.34 2.95
CA TYR A 75 -11.20 0.37 2.14
C TYR A 75 -10.31 -0.83 1.88
N SER A 76 -10.91 -2.02 1.87
CA SER A 76 -10.27 -3.29 1.51
C SER A 76 -10.99 -3.94 0.33
N TYR A 77 -10.22 -4.58 -0.53
CA TYR A 77 -10.71 -5.39 -1.64
C TYR A 77 -9.89 -6.67 -1.73
N GLU A 78 -10.57 -7.81 -1.66
CA GLU A 78 -9.95 -9.12 -1.77
C GLU A 78 -10.14 -9.68 -3.18
N THR A 79 -9.05 -10.17 -3.77
CA THR A 79 -9.07 -10.85 -5.08
C THR A 79 -7.97 -11.89 -5.14
N GLU A 80 -8.19 -12.99 -5.85
CA GLU A 80 -7.13 -13.96 -6.17
C GLU A 80 -6.43 -13.64 -7.51
N ASN A 81 -6.91 -12.63 -8.23
CA ASN A 81 -6.43 -12.29 -9.56
C ASN A 81 -5.23 -11.34 -9.51
N MET A 82 -4.02 -11.90 -9.61
CA MET A 82 -2.77 -11.13 -9.64
C MET A 82 -2.75 -10.04 -10.73
N ASN A 83 -3.32 -10.29 -11.92
CA ASN A 83 -3.33 -9.32 -13.01
C ASN A 83 -4.22 -8.11 -12.68
N GLU A 84 -5.29 -8.33 -11.92
CA GLU A 84 -6.16 -7.28 -11.42
C GLU A 84 -5.41 -6.40 -10.41
N VAL A 85 -4.71 -7.00 -9.45
CA VAL A 85 -3.86 -6.29 -8.47
C VAL A 85 -2.79 -5.44 -9.17
N ILE A 86 -2.08 -6.02 -10.15
CA ILE A 86 -1.09 -5.29 -10.96
C ILE A 86 -1.76 -4.10 -11.66
N THR A 87 -2.92 -4.32 -12.28
CA THR A 87 -3.65 -3.26 -13.00
C THR A 87 -4.04 -2.11 -12.07
N ILE A 88 -4.54 -2.42 -10.87
CA ILE A 88 -4.90 -1.42 -9.85
C ILE A 88 -3.66 -0.59 -9.48
N PHE A 89 -2.53 -1.24 -9.17
CA PHE A 89 -1.30 -0.53 -8.78
C PHE A 89 -0.70 0.31 -9.91
N LEU A 90 -0.69 -0.20 -11.14
CA LEU A 90 -0.18 0.54 -12.29
C LEU A 90 -1.07 1.75 -12.62
N ASN A 91 -2.40 1.61 -12.57
CA ASN A 91 -3.31 2.76 -12.73
C ASN A 91 -3.08 3.81 -11.64
N TYR A 92 -2.88 3.39 -10.38
CA TYR A 92 -2.57 4.30 -9.29
C TYR A 92 -1.24 5.03 -9.50
N PHE A 93 -0.20 4.30 -9.91
CA PHE A 93 1.15 4.84 -10.11
C PHE A 93 1.23 5.78 -11.33
N GLU A 94 0.78 5.31 -12.49
CA GLU A 94 1.00 5.96 -13.80
C GLU A 94 -0.09 6.99 -14.10
N LYS A 95 -1.36 6.61 -13.88
CA LYS A 95 -2.53 7.43 -14.27
C LYS A 95 -3.04 8.32 -13.14
N LYS A 96 -2.57 8.12 -11.91
CA LYS A 96 -3.08 8.79 -10.71
C LYS A 96 -4.58 8.55 -10.52
N GLU A 97 -5.00 7.32 -10.80
CA GLU A 97 -6.38 6.89 -10.66
C GLU A 97 -6.56 6.02 -9.42
N ILE A 98 -7.68 6.18 -8.74
CA ILE A 98 -8.11 5.27 -7.67
C ILE A 98 -9.22 4.36 -8.24
N PRO A 99 -9.34 3.11 -7.74
CA PRO A 99 -10.40 2.20 -8.16
C PRO A 99 -11.78 2.74 -7.80
N ASN A 100 -12.84 2.22 -8.45
CA ASN A 100 -14.20 2.40 -7.95
C ASN A 100 -14.34 1.61 -6.64
N LEU A 101 -14.79 2.28 -5.58
CA LEU A 101 -14.90 1.72 -4.24
C LEU A 101 -16.29 1.14 -3.93
N ASP A 102 -17.25 1.20 -4.87
CA ASP A 102 -18.60 0.67 -4.68
C ASP A 102 -18.63 -0.82 -4.28
N THR A 103 -17.61 -1.59 -4.68
CA THR A 103 -17.45 -3.02 -4.38
C THR A 103 -16.40 -3.31 -3.31
N TRP A 104 -15.78 -2.28 -2.73
CA TRP A 104 -14.77 -2.41 -1.69
C TRP A 104 -15.44 -2.39 -0.32
N GLU A 105 -14.92 -3.15 0.62
CA GLU A 105 -15.39 -3.14 2.00
C GLU A 105 -14.82 -1.93 2.73
N ASP A 106 -15.68 -1.12 3.37
CA ASP A 106 -15.25 -0.07 4.29
C ASP A 106 -14.84 -0.70 5.63
N ILE A 107 -13.54 -0.73 5.89
CA ILE A 107 -12.92 -1.28 7.10
C ILE A 107 -12.42 -0.17 8.04
N SER A 108 -12.96 1.05 7.93
CA SER A 108 -12.54 2.20 8.74
C SER A 108 -12.70 1.96 10.25
N ASP A 109 -13.77 1.28 10.64
CA ASP A 109 -14.07 0.95 12.05
C ASP A 109 -13.25 -0.23 12.59
N SER A 110 -12.71 -1.07 11.69
CA SER A 110 -11.86 -2.22 12.04
C SER A 110 -10.48 -1.77 12.52
N PHE A 111 -10.10 -0.51 12.27
CA PHE A 111 -8.86 0.11 12.73
C PHE A 111 -9.02 0.78 14.11
N ARG A 112 -9.61 0.09 15.10
CA ARG A 112 -9.44 0.52 16.50
C ARG A 112 -7.98 0.27 16.93
N PRO A 113 -7.30 1.27 17.51
CA PRO A 113 -5.84 1.27 17.65
C PRO A 113 -5.43 0.30 18.75
N ASN A 114 -5.16 -0.98 18.44
CA ASN A 114 -4.55 -1.89 19.42
C ASN A 114 -3.69 -3.05 18.87
N LEU A 115 -3.49 -3.21 17.56
CA LEU A 115 -2.69 -4.34 17.04
C LEU A 115 -1.45 -3.95 16.23
N PHE A 116 -1.54 -2.99 15.31
CA PHE A 116 -0.41 -2.71 14.41
C PHE A 116 0.64 -1.71 14.97
N SER A 117 0.28 -0.80 15.88
CA SER A 117 1.26 0.12 16.51
C SER A 117 2.32 -0.63 17.34
N THR A 118 1.95 -1.78 17.92
CA THR A 118 2.85 -2.63 18.69
C THR A 118 3.81 -3.41 17.79
N ILE A 119 3.37 -3.80 16.59
CA ILE A 119 4.23 -4.55 15.64
C ILE A 119 5.30 -3.63 15.04
N PHE A 120 4.94 -2.43 14.60
CA PHE A 120 5.89 -1.50 13.99
C PHE A 120 6.90 -0.90 15.00
N SER A 121 6.53 -0.76 16.28
CA SER A 121 7.47 -0.33 17.33
C SER A 121 8.46 -1.44 17.73
N LYS A 122 8.04 -2.71 17.72
CA LYS A 122 8.93 -3.85 18.03
C LYS A 122 9.98 -4.09 16.94
N LEU A 123 9.63 -3.95 15.66
CA LEU A 123 10.55 -4.11 14.52
C LEU A 123 11.65 -3.05 14.46
N ARG A 124 11.40 -1.81 14.93
CA ARG A 124 12.45 -0.78 15.03
C ARG A 124 13.40 -0.98 16.22
N SER A 125 12.96 -1.68 17.27
CA SER A 125 13.75 -1.89 18.50
C SER A 125 14.75 -3.05 18.42
N SER A 126 14.56 -4.02 17.51
CA SER A 126 15.40 -5.22 17.43
C SER A 126 16.73 -5.02 16.67
N LYS A 127 16.92 -3.89 15.97
CA LYS A 127 18.20 -3.58 15.27
C LYS A 127 19.24 -2.83 16.12
N LYS A 128 19.03 -2.64 17.43
CA LYS A 128 20.02 -2.01 18.34
C LYS A 128 20.36 -2.89 19.55
N LYS A 129 21.24 -3.88 19.34
CA LYS A 129 22.36 -4.32 20.21
C LYS A 129 22.70 -5.79 19.96
N ARG A 130 23.59 -6.02 19.00
CA ARG A 130 24.58 -7.10 19.08
C ARG A 130 25.94 -6.46 18.88
N ARG A 131 26.51 -6.00 20.00
CA ARG A 131 27.94 -5.83 20.25
C ARG A 131 28.15 -6.07 21.73
#